data_AF-A0A917LXM0-F1
#
_entry.id   AF-A0A917LXM0-F1
#
_cell.length_a   1.000
_cell.length_b   1.000
_cell.length_c   1.000
_cell.angle_alpha   90.00
_cell.angle_beta   90.00
_cell.angle_gamma   90.00
#
_symmetry.space_group_name_H-M   'P 1'
#
loop_
_entity.id
_entity.type
_entity.pdbx_description
1 polymer ?
#
loop_
_entity_poly.entity_id
_entity_poly.type
_entity_poly.pdbx_seq_one_letter_code
_entity_poly.pdbx_strand_id
1 'polypeptide(L)'
;MTLLDGFVSYLGQVITAHAPEAAWQVAHHRIKAYRLQNHPVLASPLTDSHIFTPVVVSVTANRLRSGVDPLREDEFTVYAVAVIGRLRGQDEVDVAEPEPLVEVGSDDDDGVFDVGLREDIAHEHSRKVDRLVAELAQQPGIISAFREDREVLLVTAPDWDAEDLQRWVLNWLTARLPALA
;
A
#
# COMPACT_ATOMS: atom_id res chain seq x y z
N MET A 1 -19.74 -20.23 0.62
CA MET A 1 -19.26 -18.94 1.14
C MET A 1 -19.65 -18.68 2.60
N THR A 2 -20.74 -19.26 3.10
CA THR A 2 -21.29 -18.99 4.45
C THR A 2 -20.37 -19.28 5.64
N LEU A 3 -19.47 -20.27 5.55
CA LEU A 3 -18.56 -20.63 6.65
C LEU A 3 -17.42 -19.63 6.84
N LEU A 4 -16.90 -19.09 5.73
CA LEU A 4 -15.82 -18.11 5.73
C LEU A 4 -16.35 -16.77 6.26
N ASP A 5 -17.52 -16.36 5.79
CA ASP A 5 -18.23 -15.18 6.29
C ASP A 5 -18.56 -15.33 7.78
N GLY A 6 -18.98 -16.52 8.22
CA GLY A 6 -19.26 -16.82 9.63
C GLY A 6 -18.03 -16.73 10.53
N PHE A 7 -16.89 -17.29 10.10
CA PHE A 7 -15.63 -17.20 10.84
C PHE A 7 -15.12 -15.75 10.94
N VAL A 8 -15.08 -15.03 9.82
CA VAL A 8 -14.64 -13.62 9.80
C VAL A 8 -15.56 -12.75 10.64
N SER A 9 -16.87 -13.01 10.63
CA SER A 9 -17.85 -12.32 11.48
C SER A 9 -17.63 -12.60 12.97
N TYR A 10 -17.41 -13.86 13.36
CA TYR A 10 -17.12 -14.22 14.75
C TYR A 10 -15.82 -13.58 15.24
N LEU A 11 -14.75 -13.66 14.45
CA LEU A 11 -13.48 -13.04 14.76
C LEU A 11 -13.62 -11.51 14.89
N GLY A 12 -14.39 -10.89 13.99
CA GLY A 12 -14.75 -9.48 14.08
C GLY A 12 -15.46 -9.13 15.39
N GLN A 13 -16.43 -9.94 15.82
CA GLN A 13 -17.14 -9.74 17.11
C GLN A 13 -16.20 -9.85 18.31
N VAL A 14 -15.34 -10.87 18.34
CA VAL A 14 -14.34 -11.05 19.42
C VAL A 14 -13.40 -9.85 19.49
N ILE A 15 -12.89 -9.40 18.34
CA ILE A 15 -11.99 -8.24 18.28
C ILE A 15 -12.72 -6.98 18.75
N THR A 16 -13.92 -6.67 18.24
CA THR A 16 -14.68 -5.47 18.65
C THR A 16 -15.04 -5.49 20.13
N ALA A 17 -15.31 -6.66 20.73
CA ALA A 17 -15.59 -6.76 22.16
C ALA A 17 -14.37 -6.42 23.04
N HIS A 18 -13.16 -6.61 22.53
CA HIS A 18 -11.91 -6.45 23.29
C HIS A 18 -11.04 -5.27 22.84
N ALA A 19 -11.36 -4.65 21.71
CA ALA A 19 -10.82 -3.40 21.20
C ALA A 19 -12.00 -2.55 20.68
N PRO A 20 -12.79 -1.94 21.59
CA PRO A 20 -14.03 -1.25 21.23
C PRO A 20 -13.82 0.02 20.39
N GLU A 21 -12.62 0.58 20.39
CA GLU A 21 -12.22 1.70 19.52
C GLU A 21 -11.96 1.24 18.08
N ALA A 22 -11.82 -0.06 17.84
CA ALA A 22 -11.60 -0.60 16.52
C ALA A 22 -12.89 -0.57 15.69
N ALA A 23 -12.78 -0.09 14.45
CA ALA A 23 -13.88 -0.02 13.50
C ALA A 23 -13.48 -0.62 12.15
N TRP A 24 -14.48 -1.13 11.43
CA TRP A 24 -14.31 -1.47 10.03
C TRP A 24 -14.19 -0.19 9.22
N GLN A 25 -13.13 -0.10 8.43
CA GLN A 25 -12.93 0.98 7.47
C GLN A 25 -12.36 0.45 6.16
N VAL A 26 -12.43 1.27 5.12
CA VAL A 26 -11.64 1.04 3.91
C VAL A 26 -10.22 1.52 4.20
N ALA A 27 -9.24 0.65 4.06
CA ALA A 27 -7.85 1.00 4.29
C ALA A 27 -7.42 2.11 3.33
N HIS A 28 -6.81 3.13 3.90
CA HIS A 28 -6.23 4.24 3.17
C HIS A 28 -4.87 4.55 3.78
N HIS A 29 -3.82 4.47 2.96
CA HIS A 29 -2.46 4.73 3.39
C HIS A 29 -1.80 5.74 2.45
N ARG A 30 -0.87 6.54 2.97
CA ARG A 30 -0.13 7.54 2.19
C ARG A 30 0.75 6.93 1.09
N ILE A 31 1.28 5.74 1.35
CA ILE A 31 2.00 4.90 0.36
C ILE A 31 0.96 4.35 -0.62
N LYS A 32 1.04 4.72 -1.90
CA LYS A 32 0.05 4.37 -2.94
C LYS A 32 0.13 2.90 -3.31
N ALA A 33 1.33 2.31 -3.28
CA ALA A 33 1.53 0.88 -3.46
C ALA A 33 1.14 0.04 -2.22
N TYR A 34 0.52 0.66 -1.21
CA TYR A 34 0.13 -0.06 -0.01
C TYR A 34 -0.80 -1.23 -0.34
N ARG A 35 -0.35 -2.45 -0.05
CA ARG A 35 -1.02 -3.69 -0.44
C ARG A 35 -2.47 -3.87 0.05
N LEU A 36 -2.91 -3.09 1.04
CA LEU A 36 -4.29 -3.11 1.54
C LEU A 36 -5.08 -1.87 1.13
N GLN A 37 -4.55 -1.01 0.25
CA GLN A 37 -5.26 0.16 -0.25
C GLN A 37 -6.62 -0.24 -0.82
N ASN A 38 -7.68 0.47 -0.44
CA ASN A 38 -9.06 0.19 -0.86
C ASN A 38 -9.64 -1.18 -0.40
N HIS A 39 -8.97 -1.90 0.51
CA HIS A 39 -9.51 -3.13 1.12
C HIS A 39 -10.23 -2.88 2.45
N PRO A 40 -11.25 -3.67 2.81
CA PRO A 40 -11.87 -3.60 4.13
C PRO A 40 -10.91 -4.11 5.22
N VAL A 41 -10.65 -3.27 6.22
CA VAL A 41 -9.75 -3.57 7.33
C VAL A 41 -10.38 -3.18 8.66
N LEU A 42 -9.92 -3.82 9.74
CA LEU A 42 -10.11 -3.30 11.09
C LEU A 42 -8.97 -2.33 11.41
N ALA A 43 -9.32 -1.15 11.91
CA ALA A 43 -8.38 -0.14 12.34
C ALA A 43 -8.86 0.52 13.63
N SER A 44 -7.97 1.18 14.35
CA SER A 44 -8.29 1.85 15.61
C SER A 44 -7.64 3.24 15.61
N PRO A 45 -8.28 4.28 16.15
CA PRO A 45 -7.68 5.61 16.27
C PRO A 45 -6.43 5.63 17.18
N LEU A 46 -6.15 4.53 17.88
CA LEU A 46 -5.00 4.39 18.77
C LEU A 46 -3.73 3.94 18.04
N THR A 47 -3.82 3.55 16.77
CA THR A 47 -2.69 3.02 15.97
C THR A 47 -2.90 3.26 14.48
N ASP A 48 -1.82 3.43 13.73
CA ASP A 48 -1.88 3.48 12.26
C ASP A 48 -1.98 2.07 11.62
N SER A 49 -2.17 1.03 12.43
CA SER A 49 -2.25 -0.34 11.96
C SER A 49 -3.59 -0.66 11.28
N HIS A 50 -3.51 -1.18 10.05
CA HIS A 50 -4.64 -1.79 9.37
C HIS A 50 -4.57 -3.32 9.45
N ILE A 51 -5.62 -3.94 9.98
CA ILE A 51 -5.74 -5.38 10.12
C ILE A 51 -6.68 -5.94 9.06
N PHE A 52 -6.11 -6.68 8.10
CA PHE A 52 -6.89 -7.43 7.11
C PHE A 52 -7.21 -8.82 7.65
N THR A 53 -8.35 -8.98 8.33
CA THR A 53 -8.75 -10.25 8.98
C THR A 53 -8.87 -11.45 8.02
N PRO A 54 -9.19 -11.30 6.71
CA PRO A 54 -9.18 -12.45 5.80
C PRO A 54 -7.80 -13.07 5.60
N VAL A 55 -6.71 -12.42 6.04
CA VAL A 55 -5.34 -12.96 5.94
C VAL A 55 -5.22 -14.34 6.59
N VAL A 56 -5.90 -14.59 7.71
CA VAL A 56 -5.88 -15.89 8.39
C VAL A 56 -6.47 -16.99 7.51
N VAL A 57 -7.52 -16.66 6.78
CA VAL A 57 -8.15 -17.60 5.84
C VAL A 57 -7.21 -17.89 4.68
N SER A 58 -6.61 -16.86 4.10
CA SER A 58 -5.64 -17.00 3.00
C SER A 58 -4.40 -17.80 3.42
N VAL A 59 -3.88 -17.57 4.63
CA VAL A 59 -2.76 -18.33 5.21
C VAL A 59 -3.16 -19.80 5.39
N THR A 60 -4.32 -20.06 5.98
CA THR A 60 -4.81 -21.43 6.21
C THR A 60 -5.02 -22.18 4.89
N ALA A 61 -5.64 -21.53 3.89
CA ALA A 61 -5.86 -22.11 2.57
C ALA A 61 -4.55 -22.42 1.85
N ASN A 62 -3.56 -21.52 1.93
CA ASN A 62 -2.24 -21.75 1.35
C ASN A 62 -1.50 -22.91 2.01
N ARG A 63 -1.55 -23.04 3.35
CA ARG A 63 -0.96 -24.17 4.07
C ARG A 63 -1.55 -25.49 3.60
N LEU A 64 -2.89 -25.59 3.55
CA LEU A 64 -3.58 -26.77 3.05
C LEU A 64 -3.18 -27.11 1.61
N ARG A 65 -3.12 -26.12 0.72
CA ARG A 65 -2.66 -26.30 -0.66
C ARG A 65 -1.23 -26.81 -0.75
N SER A 66 -0.36 -26.37 0.16
CA SER A 66 1.04 -26.79 0.24
C SER A 66 1.24 -28.11 1.01
N GLY A 67 0.18 -28.81 1.41
CA GLY A 67 0.26 -30.06 2.17
C GLY A 67 0.76 -29.88 3.62
N VAL A 68 0.70 -28.64 4.13
CA VAL A 68 1.01 -28.30 5.51
C VAL A 68 -0.28 -28.32 6.33
N ASP A 69 -0.20 -28.79 7.58
CA ASP A 69 -1.35 -28.81 8.48
C ASP A 69 -1.98 -27.40 8.62
N PRO A 70 -3.32 -27.33 8.71
CA PRO A 70 -4.02 -26.08 8.97
C PRO A 70 -3.63 -25.51 10.34
N LEU A 71 -3.98 -24.25 10.57
CA LEU A 71 -3.77 -23.61 11.86
C LEU A 71 -4.51 -24.38 12.96
N ARG A 72 -3.84 -24.56 14.09
CA ARG A 72 -4.39 -25.15 15.31
C ARG A 72 -5.24 -24.13 16.08
N GLU A 73 -6.08 -24.61 17.00
CA GLU A 73 -7.01 -23.80 17.78
C GLU A 73 -6.29 -22.72 18.62
N ASP A 74 -5.13 -23.05 19.18
CA ASP A 74 -4.25 -22.14 19.90
C ASP A 74 -3.68 -21.04 18.99
N GLU A 75 -3.36 -21.35 17.73
CA GLU A 75 -2.86 -20.37 16.76
C GLU A 75 -3.93 -19.32 16.40
N PHE A 76 -5.21 -19.68 16.36
CA PHE A 76 -6.30 -18.70 16.21
C PHE A 76 -6.42 -17.77 17.42
N THR A 77 -6.26 -18.33 18.62
CA THR A 77 -6.29 -17.56 19.87
C THR A 77 -5.11 -16.59 19.93
N VAL A 78 -3.90 -17.06 19.60
CA VAL A 78 -2.69 -16.23 19.53
C VAL A 78 -2.86 -15.11 18.51
N TYR A 79 -3.40 -15.40 17.33
CA TYR A 79 -3.69 -14.38 16.32
C TYR A 79 -4.67 -13.32 16.86
N ALA A 80 -5.78 -13.74 17.47
CA ALA A 80 -6.77 -12.81 18.00
C ALA A 80 -6.19 -11.91 19.10
N VAL A 81 -5.41 -12.48 20.03
CA VAL A 81 -4.73 -11.73 21.09
C VAL A 81 -3.75 -10.70 20.52
N ALA A 82 -2.95 -11.09 19.52
CA ALA A 82 -2.01 -10.18 18.87
C ALA A 82 -2.74 -9.03 18.15
N VAL A 83 -3.81 -9.33 17.41
CA VAL A 83 -4.62 -8.30 16.74
C VAL A 83 -5.26 -7.34 17.73
N ILE A 84 -5.81 -7.84 18.84
CA ILE A 84 -6.39 -7.01 19.90
C ILE A 84 -5.30 -6.12 20.52
N GLY A 85 -4.13 -6.67 20.83
CA GLY A 85 -3.00 -5.90 21.36
C GLY A 85 -2.60 -4.75 20.43
N ARG A 86 -2.43 -5.03 19.14
CA ARG A 86 -2.10 -4.03 18.12
C ARG A 86 -3.15 -2.93 18.02
N LEU A 87 -4.43 -3.30 17.93
CA LEU A 87 -5.55 -2.34 17.85
C LEU A 87 -5.70 -1.47 19.11
N ARG A 88 -5.21 -1.94 20.26
CA ARG A 88 -5.16 -1.16 21.50
C ARG A 88 -3.90 -0.31 21.63
N GLY A 89 -3.03 -0.29 20.61
CA GLY A 89 -1.74 0.42 20.65
C GLY A 89 -0.77 -0.16 21.67
N GLN A 90 -0.90 -1.46 21.99
CA GLN A 90 -0.06 -2.15 22.97
C GLN A 90 1.19 -2.78 22.36
N ASP A 91 1.28 -2.82 21.03
CA ASP A 91 2.52 -3.17 20.32
C ASP A 91 3.46 -1.96 20.28
N GLU A 92 4.77 -2.23 20.36
CA GLU A 92 5.78 -1.20 20.07
C GLU A 92 5.52 -0.64 18.67
N VAL A 93 5.48 0.69 18.60
CA VAL A 93 5.18 1.47 17.40
C VAL A 93 6.04 0.96 16.24
N ASP A 94 5.42 0.26 15.28
CA ASP A 94 6.01 0.07 13.95
C ASP A 94 6.31 1.49 13.45
N VAL A 95 7.60 1.83 13.35
CA VAL A 95 8.03 3.14 12.85
C VAL A 95 7.42 3.28 11.47
N ALA A 96 6.41 4.15 11.34
CA ALA A 96 5.68 4.34 10.10
C ALA A 96 6.69 4.60 8.98
N GLU A 97 6.80 3.66 8.03
CA GLU A 97 7.76 3.78 6.94
C GLU A 97 7.53 5.13 6.24
N PRO A 98 8.58 5.94 6.04
CA PRO A 98 8.43 7.23 5.40
C PRO A 98 7.85 7.02 4.00
N GLU A 99 6.89 7.87 3.62
CA GLU A 99 6.32 7.81 2.28
C GLU A 99 7.42 8.00 1.23
N PRO A 100 7.54 7.08 0.25
CA PRO A 100 8.53 7.18 -0.80
C PRO A 100 8.29 8.42 -1.67
N LEU A 101 9.36 9.00 -2.22
CA LEU A 101 9.26 10.18 -3.09
C LEU A 101 8.52 9.85 -4.40
N VAL A 102 8.70 8.63 -4.89
CA VAL A 102 8.20 8.12 -6.15
C VAL A 102 7.81 6.67 -5.98
N GLU A 103 6.66 6.30 -6.52
CA GLU A 103 6.19 4.92 -6.68
C GLU A 103 5.77 4.72 -8.12
N VAL A 104 6.16 3.60 -8.72
CA VAL A 104 5.75 3.25 -10.08
C VAL A 104 4.91 1.99 -10.03
N GLY A 105 3.62 2.14 -10.30
CA GLY A 105 2.71 1.04 -10.59
C GLY A 105 2.75 0.71 -12.07
N SER A 106 2.62 -0.57 -12.41
CA SER A 106 2.37 -1.03 -13.77
C SER A 106 1.01 -1.74 -13.80
N ASP A 107 0.11 -1.25 -14.63
CA ASP A 107 -1.10 -1.99 -14.99
C ASP A 107 -0.73 -3.00 -16.08
N ASP A 108 -0.12 -4.11 -15.67
CA ASP A 108 0.28 -5.23 -16.53
C ASP A 108 1.31 -4.90 -17.64
N ASP A 109 1.73 -5.93 -18.39
CA ASP A 109 2.91 -5.99 -19.29
C ASP A 109 2.80 -5.13 -20.57
N ASP A 110 1.96 -4.09 -20.57
CA ASP A 110 1.66 -3.24 -21.72
C ASP A 110 2.56 -2.00 -21.82
N GLY A 111 3.52 -1.86 -20.89
CA GLY A 111 4.46 -0.72 -20.87
C GLY A 111 3.79 0.60 -20.51
N VAL A 112 2.68 0.56 -19.78
CA VAL A 112 1.97 1.72 -19.23
C VAL A 112 2.15 1.74 -17.72
N PHE A 113 2.54 2.90 -17.20
CA PHE A 113 2.92 3.06 -15.81
C PHE A 113 2.21 4.25 -15.17
N ASP A 114 1.73 4.01 -13.95
CA ASP A 114 1.26 5.03 -13.02
C ASP A 114 2.40 5.43 -12.10
N VAL A 115 2.91 6.65 -12.28
CA VAL A 115 3.96 7.21 -11.44
C VAL A 115 3.34 8.10 -10.37
N GLY A 116 3.23 7.55 -9.17
CA GLY A 116 2.86 8.28 -7.97
C GLY A 116 4.01 9.11 -7.43
N LEU A 117 3.77 10.39 -7.19
CA LEU A 117 4.67 11.29 -6.46
C LEU A 117 4.16 11.48 -5.03
N ARG A 118 5.06 11.72 -4.08
CA ARG A 118 4.70 12.16 -2.73
C ARG A 118 3.92 13.48 -2.77
N GLU A 119 2.94 13.63 -1.87
CA GLU A 119 2.03 14.78 -1.84
C GLU A 119 2.77 16.13 -1.82
N ASP A 120 3.80 16.28 -1.00
CA ASP A 120 4.57 17.53 -0.86
C ASP A 120 5.24 17.97 -2.17
N ILE A 121 5.79 17.03 -2.95
CA ILE A 121 6.39 17.29 -4.27
C ILE A 121 5.35 17.87 -5.21
N ALA A 122 4.20 17.22 -5.30
CA ALA A 122 3.12 17.63 -6.17
C ALA A 122 2.48 18.95 -5.72
N HIS A 123 2.42 19.19 -4.40
CA HIS A 123 1.81 20.36 -3.80
C HIS A 123 2.71 21.59 -3.91
N GLU A 124 3.94 21.49 -3.42
CA GLU A 124 4.86 22.61 -3.25
C GLU A 124 5.72 22.87 -4.51
N HIS A 125 5.87 21.85 -5.36
CA HIS A 125 6.77 21.89 -6.52
C HIS A 125 6.08 21.60 -7.85
N SER A 126 4.78 21.91 -7.95
CA SER A 126 3.95 21.69 -9.15
C SER A 126 4.63 22.12 -10.47
N ARG A 127 5.20 23.33 -10.55
CA ARG A 127 5.92 23.79 -11.77
C ARG A 127 7.15 22.95 -12.12
N LYS A 128 7.85 22.40 -11.12
CA LYS A 128 8.99 21.51 -11.36
C LYS A 128 8.51 20.15 -11.83
N VAL A 129 7.40 19.66 -11.30
CA VAL A 129 6.78 18.42 -11.81
C VAL A 129 6.29 18.59 -13.25
N ASP A 130 5.76 19.74 -13.66
CA ASP A 130 5.41 20.00 -15.07
C ASP A 130 6.66 19.91 -15.97
N ARG A 131 7.79 20.42 -15.48
CA ARG A 131 9.07 20.32 -16.17
C ARG A 131 9.60 18.88 -16.19
N LEU A 132 9.43 18.12 -15.11
CA LEU A 132 9.75 16.70 -15.05
C LEU A 132 9.01 15.95 -16.15
N VAL A 133 7.70 16.13 -16.26
CA VAL A 133 6.85 15.51 -17.30
C VAL A 133 7.33 15.88 -18.69
N ALA A 134 7.63 17.17 -18.94
CA ALA A 134 8.13 17.62 -20.24
C ALA A 134 9.51 17.04 -20.61
N GLU A 135 10.41 16.87 -19.63
CA GLU A 135 11.74 16.26 -19.84
C GLU A 135 11.64 14.73 -19.96
N LEU A 136 10.69 14.10 -19.26
CA LEU A 136 10.42 12.66 -19.32
C LEU A 136 9.86 12.28 -20.70
N ALA A 137 8.91 13.05 -21.24
CA ALA A 137 8.34 12.84 -22.58
C ALA A 137 9.37 12.95 -23.72
N GLN A 138 10.59 13.46 -23.44
CA GLN A 138 11.68 13.58 -24.41
C GLN A 138 12.70 12.44 -24.27
N GLN A 139 12.57 11.55 -23.29
CA GLN A 139 13.51 10.45 -23.10
C GLN A 139 13.31 9.37 -24.18
N PRO A 140 14.41 8.75 -24.66
CA PRO A 140 14.31 7.61 -25.57
C PRO A 140 13.51 6.47 -24.94
N GLY A 141 12.58 5.87 -25.69
CA GLY A 141 11.73 4.78 -25.21
C GLY A 141 10.45 5.22 -24.49
N ILE A 142 10.28 6.52 -24.23
CA ILE A 142 9.02 7.11 -23.74
C ILE A 142 8.17 7.54 -24.94
N ILE A 143 6.98 6.96 -25.07
CA ILE A 143 5.99 7.34 -26.09
C ILE A 143 5.19 8.56 -25.62
N SER A 144 4.78 8.56 -24.35
CA SER A 144 4.02 9.67 -23.78
C SER A 144 4.24 9.78 -22.26
N ALA A 145 4.16 11.00 -21.74
CA ALA A 145 4.11 11.26 -20.31
C ALA A 145 3.23 12.49 -20.07
N PHE A 146 2.25 12.37 -19.17
CA PHE A 146 1.41 13.50 -18.77
C PHE A 146 0.92 13.32 -17.32
N ARG A 147 0.38 14.38 -16.73
CA ARG A 147 -0.27 14.29 -15.43
C ARG A 147 -1.68 13.76 -15.60
N GLU A 148 -1.97 12.64 -14.97
CA GLU A 148 -3.33 12.16 -14.83
C GLU A 148 -4.05 12.89 -13.68
N ASP A 149 -3.35 13.06 -12.56
CA ASP A 149 -3.81 13.82 -11.40
C ASP A 149 -2.66 14.69 -10.84
N ARG A 150 -2.92 15.42 -9.76
CA ARG A 150 -1.96 16.27 -9.08
C ARG A 150 -0.67 15.53 -8.74
N GLU A 151 -0.80 14.29 -8.27
CA GLU A 151 0.31 13.47 -7.78
C GLU A 151 0.56 12.22 -8.62
N VAL A 152 -0.15 12.05 -9.74
CA VAL A 152 -0.08 10.85 -10.57
C VAL A 152 0.28 11.27 -11.99
N LEU A 153 1.35 10.67 -12.52
CA LEU A 153 1.74 10.80 -13.92
C LEU A 153 1.42 9.48 -14.63
N LEU A 154 0.78 9.56 -15.79
CA LEU A 154 0.63 8.43 -16.67
C LEU A 154 1.77 8.45 -17.70
N VAL A 155 2.52 7.35 -17.78
CA VAL A 155 3.69 7.22 -18.64
C VAL A 155 3.56 5.97 -19.51
N THR A 156 3.67 6.14 -20.82
CA THR A 156 3.75 5.03 -21.77
C THR A 156 5.19 4.86 -22.22
N ALA A 157 5.81 3.74 -21.87
CA ALA A 157 7.22 3.47 -22.04
C ALA A 157 7.49 1.97 -22.26
N PRO A 158 7.11 1.39 -23.42
CA PRO A 158 7.22 -0.05 -23.64
C PRO A 158 8.65 -0.59 -23.65
N ASP A 159 9.64 0.28 -23.82
CA ASP A 159 11.05 -0.10 -23.79
C ASP A 159 11.67 -0.01 -22.37
N TRP A 160 10.89 0.42 -21.37
CA TRP A 160 11.34 0.63 -20.00
C TRP A 160 10.62 -0.32 -19.06
N ASP A 161 11.29 -0.70 -17.96
CA ASP A 161 10.62 -1.32 -16.82
C ASP A 161 10.30 -0.27 -15.73
N ALA A 162 9.50 -0.70 -14.74
CA ALA A 162 9.11 0.16 -13.63
C ALA A 162 10.31 0.66 -12.81
N GLU A 163 11.40 -0.12 -12.73
CA GLU A 163 12.59 0.24 -11.96
C GLU A 163 13.39 1.34 -12.67
N ASP A 164 13.56 1.24 -13.99
CA ASP A 164 14.20 2.25 -14.82
C ASP A 164 13.44 3.58 -14.76
N LEU A 165 12.10 3.53 -14.85
CA LEU A 165 11.26 4.71 -14.72
C LEU A 165 11.35 5.33 -13.32
N GLN A 166 11.23 4.51 -12.26
CA GLN A 166 11.36 4.97 -10.89
C GLN A 166 12.72 5.61 -10.63
N ARG A 167 13.80 4.97 -11.11
CA ARG A 167 15.17 5.45 -10.95
C ARG A 167 15.39 6.77 -11.67
N TRP A 168 14.88 6.92 -12.88
CA TRP A 168 15.00 8.17 -13.64
C TRP A 168 14.28 9.32 -12.93
N VAL A 169 13.05 9.11 -12.49
CA VAL A 169 12.24 10.14 -11.81
C VAL A 169 12.87 10.52 -10.47
N LEU A 170 13.32 9.55 -9.68
CA LEU A 170 14.03 9.79 -8.43
C LEU A 170 15.31 10.61 -8.65
N ASN A 171 16.14 10.23 -9.61
CA ASN A 171 17.37 10.96 -9.92
C ASN A 171 17.08 12.40 -10.36
N TRP A 172 16.03 12.59 -11.16
CA TRP A 172 15.61 13.91 -11.60
C TRP A 172 15.21 14.81 -10.43
N LEU A 173 14.39 14.27 -9.51
CA LEU A 173 13.91 14.98 -8.32
C LEU A 173 15.06 15.32 -7.39
N THR A 174 15.88 14.35 -6.99
CA THR A 174 17.02 14.57 -6.08
C THR A 174 17.99 15.61 -6.61
N ALA A 175 18.24 15.64 -7.93
CA ALA A 175 19.12 16.63 -8.56
C ALA A 175 18.57 18.08 -8.54
N ARG A 176 17.24 18.25 -8.47
CA ARG A 176 16.57 19.56 -8.64
C ARG A 176 15.78 20.00 -7.41
N LEU A 177 15.65 19.11 -6.44
CA LEU A 177 14.96 19.28 -5.16
C LEU A 177 15.83 18.70 -4.03
N PRO A 178 17.01 19.29 -3.77
CA PRO A 178 17.95 18.76 -2.77
C PRO A 178 17.40 18.80 -1.33
N ALA A 179 16.30 19.52 -1.09
CA ALA A 179 15.58 19.49 0.19
C ALA A 179 14.80 18.19 0.45
N LEU A 180 14.67 17.33 -0.56
CA LEU A 180 14.00 16.02 -0.48
C LEU A 180 14.98 14.85 -0.30
N ALA A 181 16.29 15.14 -0.30
CA ALA A 181 17.38 14.17 -0.23
C ALA A 181 17.77 13.81 1.21
#